data_AF-A0A350WMD2-F1
#
_entry.id   AF-A0A350WMD2-F1
#
_cell.length_a   1.000
_cell.length_b   1.000
_cell.length_c   1.000
_cell.angle_alpha   90.00
_cell.angle_beta   90.00
_cell.angle_gamma   90.00
#
_symmetry.space_group_name_H-M   'P 1'
#
loop_
_entity.id
_entity.type
_entity.pdbx_description
1 polymer ?
#
loop_
_entity_poly.entity_id
_entity_poly.type
_entity_poly.pdbx_seq_one_letter_code
_entity_poly.pdbx_strand_id
1 'polypeptide(L)'
;MDVSKIENLPPPPGIISSIKAGFDVVASHITAILLPLLLNLFMWLGPRLRMDALFDSIKDDVVSLWQTGGIPLEEIQLILEWYDRTIPNVNLFWFLRTLPIGISSLLLPKGTLDTPLGDPAIWQVGAPGLFGWTFLLTFLGWVGGALYYRSVAWVVLTDKAQVAGVFSAILQSILISFLSNFLMMALLFPVMFLLFLTAQFSVFLTNLFVLFLCLAAMWIIVPIFFWPLGVFMKKQNVFTSMLSSIQLTRFT
;
A
#
# COMPACT_ATOMS: atom_id res chain seq x y z
N MET A 1 -34.26 16.24 -36.78
CA MET A 1 -33.69 16.04 -35.44
C MET A 1 -33.05 14.68 -35.45
N ASP A 2 -31.75 14.63 -35.76
CA ASP A 2 -30.98 13.39 -35.75
C ASP A 2 -30.75 12.95 -34.31
N VAL A 3 -31.37 11.83 -33.94
CA VAL A 3 -31.13 11.17 -32.68
C VAL A 3 -29.74 10.55 -32.77
N SER A 4 -28.78 11.16 -32.07
CA SER A 4 -27.41 10.70 -31.94
C SER A 4 -27.39 9.21 -31.60
N LYS A 5 -26.76 8.41 -32.47
CA LYS A 5 -26.41 7.00 -32.24
C LYS A 5 -25.88 6.84 -30.82
N ILE A 6 -26.57 6.03 -30.02
CA ILE A 6 -26.02 5.46 -28.80
C ILE A 6 -24.83 4.63 -29.26
N GLU A 7 -23.63 5.16 -29.07
CA GLU A 7 -22.38 4.48 -29.35
C GLU A 7 -22.38 3.20 -28.49
N ASN A 8 -22.61 2.05 -29.13
CA ASN A 8 -22.58 0.75 -28.46
C ASN A 8 -21.15 0.55 -27.95
N LEU A 9 -20.92 0.87 -26.68
CA LEU A 9 -19.66 0.61 -26.03
C LEU A 9 -19.41 -0.91 -26.09
N PRO A 10 -18.18 -1.35 -26.42
CA PRO A 10 -17.86 -2.77 -26.39
C PRO A 10 -18.13 -3.32 -24.99
N PRO A 11 -18.57 -4.59 -24.87
CA PRO A 11 -18.81 -5.21 -23.58
C PRO A 11 -17.56 -5.10 -22.71
N PRO A 12 -17.70 -4.89 -21.39
CA PRO A 12 -16.56 -4.72 -20.51
C PRO A 12 -15.64 -5.96 -20.62
N PRO A 13 -14.32 -5.76 -20.63
CA PRO A 13 -13.38 -6.87 -20.74
C PRO A 13 -13.58 -7.82 -19.55
N GLY A 14 -13.71 -9.11 -19.83
CA GLY A 14 -13.82 -10.12 -18.79
C GLY A 14 -12.58 -10.12 -17.88
N ILE A 15 -12.76 -10.49 -16.61
CA ILE A 15 -11.66 -10.59 -15.64
C ILE A 15 -10.59 -11.56 -16.15
N ILE A 16 -11.00 -12.73 -16.63
CA ILE A 16 -10.09 -13.77 -17.14
C ILE A 16 -9.31 -13.28 -18.37
N SER A 17 -9.99 -12.59 -19.31
CA SER A 17 -9.32 -12.06 -20.49
C SER A 17 -8.33 -10.94 -20.14
N SER A 18 -8.66 -10.12 -19.14
CA SER A 18 -7.77 -9.05 -18.65
C SER A 18 -6.52 -9.61 -17.97
N ILE A 19 -6.68 -10.65 -17.14
CA ILE A 19 -5.55 -11.35 -16.50
C ILE A 19 -4.67 -12.02 -17.56
N LYS A 20 -5.27 -12.74 -18.52
CA LYS A 20 -4.54 -13.38 -19.61
C LYS A 20 -3.75 -12.36 -20.41
N ALA A 21 -4.37 -11.25 -20.81
CA ALA A 21 -3.69 -10.18 -21.52
C ALA A 21 -2.52 -9.61 -20.73
N GLY A 22 -2.68 -9.37 -19.43
CA GLY A 22 -1.59 -8.93 -18.55
C GLY A 22 -0.43 -9.95 -18.50
N PHE A 23 -0.74 -11.24 -18.40
CA PHE A 23 0.25 -12.31 -18.42
C PHE A 23 1.01 -12.36 -19.76
N ASP A 24 0.30 -12.34 -20.89
CA ASP A 24 0.89 -12.37 -22.23
C ASP A 24 1.84 -11.18 -22.46
N VAL A 25 1.46 -10.00 -21.96
CA VAL A 25 2.30 -8.80 -22.00
C VAL A 25 3.57 -8.97 -21.16
N VAL A 26 3.45 -9.47 -19.93
CA VAL A 26 4.61 -9.69 -19.05
C VAL A 26 5.54 -10.77 -19.62
N ALA A 27 4.98 -11.86 -20.16
CA ALA A 27 5.74 -12.96 -20.76
C ALA A 27 6.52 -12.51 -22.01
N SER A 28 5.96 -11.59 -22.80
CA SER A 28 6.65 -11.01 -23.96
C SER A 28 7.68 -9.93 -23.60
N HIS A 29 7.59 -9.35 -22.39
CA HIS A 29 8.44 -8.24 -21.94
C HIS A 29 8.92 -8.43 -20.50
N ILE A 30 9.92 -9.31 -20.33
CA ILE A 30 10.49 -9.64 -19.01
C ILE A 30 11.08 -8.42 -18.27
N THR A 31 11.36 -7.32 -18.97
CA THR A 31 11.80 -6.06 -18.35
C THR A 31 10.76 -5.47 -17.39
N ALA A 32 9.47 -5.76 -17.58
CA ALA A 32 8.41 -5.31 -16.70
C ALA A 32 8.51 -5.88 -15.27
N ILE A 33 9.09 -7.08 -15.11
CA ILE A 33 9.27 -7.70 -13.79
C ILE A 33 10.60 -7.35 -13.12
N LEU A 34 11.51 -6.66 -13.82
CA LEU A 34 12.86 -6.43 -13.33
C LEU A 34 12.88 -5.63 -12.02
N LEU A 35 12.15 -4.51 -11.95
CA LEU A 35 12.14 -3.69 -10.73
C LEU A 35 11.49 -4.42 -9.54
N PRO A 36 10.30 -5.05 -9.69
CA PRO A 36 9.74 -5.90 -8.64
C PRO A 36 10.65 -7.03 -8.18
N LEU A 37 11.35 -7.67 -9.12
CA LEU A 37 12.27 -8.77 -8.83
C LEU A 37 13.49 -8.26 -8.05
N LEU A 38 14.10 -7.14 -8.47
CA LEU A 38 15.23 -6.54 -7.76
C LEU A 38 14.84 -6.14 -6.33
N LEU A 39 13.65 -5.54 -6.14
CA LEU A 39 13.18 -5.22 -4.80
C LEU A 39 12.96 -6.49 -3.97
N ASN A 40 12.38 -7.55 -4.55
CA ASN A 40 12.22 -8.81 -3.84
C ASN A 40 13.55 -9.42 -3.42
N LEU A 41 14.54 -9.46 -4.32
CA LEU A 41 15.87 -9.97 -4.02
C LEU A 41 16.54 -9.12 -2.94
N PHE A 42 16.42 -7.80 -3.01
CA PHE A 42 16.89 -6.89 -1.95
C PHE A 42 16.18 -7.15 -0.62
N MET A 43 14.86 -7.29 -0.61
CA MET A 43 14.11 -7.58 0.61
C MET A 43 14.31 -9.02 1.11
N TRP A 44 14.81 -9.94 0.28
CA TRP A 44 15.03 -11.33 0.69
C TRP A 44 16.46 -11.56 1.17
N LEU A 45 17.46 -11.05 0.45
CA LEU A 45 18.90 -11.26 0.70
C LEU A 45 19.57 -10.07 1.40
N GLY A 46 18.97 -8.88 1.32
CA GLY A 46 19.56 -7.64 1.83
C GLY A 46 19.39 -7.45 3.34
N PRO A 47 19.91 -6.32 3.86
CA PRO A 47 19.85 -6.00 5.28
C PRO A 47 18.41 -5.81 5.77
N ARG A 48 18.22 -5.97 7.08
CA ARG A 48 16.97 -5.67 7.78
C ARG A 48 17.11 -4.33 8.49
N LEU A 49 16.28 -3.36 8.13
CA LEU A 49 16.16 -2.12 8.89
C LEU A 49 15.07 -2.32 9.94
N ARG A 50 15.42 -2.35 11.22
CA ARG A 50 14.52 -2.68 12.34
C ARG A 50 14.45 -1.56 13.36
N MET A 51 13.45 -1.66 14.23
CA MET A 51 13.16 -0.69 15.29
C MET A 51 12.81 -1.37 16.64
N ASP A 52 13.10 -2.66 16.80
CA ASP A 52 12.80 -3.41 18.03
C ASP A 52 13.46 -2.80 19.27
N ALA A 53 14.69 -2.29 19.13
CA ALA A 53 15.37 -1.60 20.23
C ALA A 53 14.57 -0.39 20.77
N LEU A 54 13.73 0.26 19.94
CA LEU A 54 12.86 1.33 20.40
C LEU A 54 11.67 0.82 21.20
N PHE A 55 11.06 -0.27 20.77
CA PHE A 55 9.96 -0.88 21.52
C PHE A 55 10.44 -1.41 22.86
N ASP A 56 11.59 -2.09 22.88
CA ASP A 56 12.20 -2.59 24.10
C ASP A 56 12.49 -1.45 25.09
N SER A 57 12.91 -0.28 24.58
CA SER A 57 13.22 0.89 25.42
C SER A 57 12.02 1.52 26.13
N ILE A 58 10.79 1.33 25.60
CA ILE A 58 9.56 1.91 26.16
C ILE A 58 8.61 0.84 26.72
N LYS A 59 8.97 -0.44 26.62
CA LYS A 59 8.11 -1.58 26.95
C LYS A 59 7.61 -1.53 28.39
N ASP A 60 8.53 -1.33 29.33
CA ASP A 60 8.21 -1.33 30.76
C ASP A 60 7.33 -0.14 31.17
N ASP A 61 7.59 1.04 30.60
CA ASP A 61 6.78 2.24 30.83
C ASP A 61 5.35 2.06 30.34
N VAL A 62 5.17 1.48 29.14
CA VAL A 62 3.86 1.19 28.56
C VAL A 62 3.10 0.16 29.40
N VAL A 63 3.79 -0.90 29.84
CA VAL A 63 3.19 -1.91 30.72
C VAL A 63 2.72 -1.31 32.04
N SER A 64 3.53 -0.44 32.66
CA SER A 64 3.16 0.26 33.89
C SER A 64 1.92 1.15 33.71
N LEU A 65 1.84 1.87 32.59
CA LEU A 65 0.67 2.70 32.26
C LEU A 65 -0.60 1.86 32.07
N TRP A 66 -0.52 0.71 31.40
CA TRP A 66 -1.67 -0.17 31.20
C TRP A 66 -2.16 -0.83 32.48
N GLN A 67 -1.24 -1.25 33.34
CA GLN A 67 -1.59 -1.77 34.67
C GLN A 67 -2.31 -0.71 35.50
N THR A 68 -1.80 0.54 35.49
CA THR A 68 -2.44 1.67 36.18
C THR A 68 -3.80 2.01 35.57
N GLY A 69 -3.97 1.82 34.26
CA GLY A 69 -5.22 2.00 33.53
C GLY A 69 -6.25 0.88 33.73
N GLY A 70 -5.96 -0.13 34.55
CA GLY A 70 -6.88 -1.22 34.88
C GLY A 70 -7.01 -2.30 33.80
N ILE A 71 -6.07 -2.39 32.85
CA ILE A 71 -6.06 -3.47 31.86
C ILE A 71 -5.66 -4.80 32.56
N PRO A 72 -6.41 -5.90 32.36
CA PRO A 72 -6.07 -7.20 32.94
C PRO A 72 -4.67 -7.67 32.53
N LEU A 73 -3.95 -8.31 33.46
CA LEU A 73 -2.60 -8.80 33.21
C LEU A 73 -2.54 -9.81 32.05
N GLU A 74 -3.56 -10.65 31.92
CA GLU A 74 -3.70 -11.64 30.85
C GLU A 74 -3.75 -10.97 29.46
N GLU A 75 -4.48 -9.85 29.33
CA GLU A 75 -4.55 -9.09 28.08
C GLU A 75 -3.22 -8.41 27.76
N ILE A 76 -2.54 -7.87 28.77
CA ILE A 76 -1.20 -7.27 28.59
C ILE A 76 -0.22 -8.33 28.09
N GLN A 77 -0.22 -9.53 28.68
CA GLN A 77 0.67 -10.62 28.26
C GLN A 77 0.41 -11.05 26.82
N LEU A 78 -0.86 -11.22 26.42
CA LEU A 78 -1.24 -11.55 25.05
C LEU A 78 -0.69 -10.52 24.04
N ILE A 79 -0.79 -9.24 24.40
CA ILE A 79 -0.29 -8.13 23.58
C ILE A 79 1.26 -8.18 23.49
N LEU A 80 1.95 -8.40 24.60
CA LEU A 80 3.41 -8.51 24.62
C LEU A 80 3.94 -9.70 23.81
N GLU A 81 3.30 -10.87 23.91
CA GLU A 81 3.64 -12.03 23.09
C GLU A 81 3.49 -11.74 21.59
N TRP A 82 2.42 -11.02 21.22
CA TRP A 82 2.24 -10.57 19.84
C TRP A 82 3.35 -9.62 19.39
N TYR A 83 3.75 -8.67 20.24
CA TYR A 83 4.84 -7.73 19.94
C TYR A 83 6.18 -8.45 19.78
N ASP A 84 6.54 -9.33 20.72
CA ASP A 84 7.80 -10.08 20.70
C ASP A 84 7.89 -11.02 19.48
N ARG A 85 6.75 -11.52 18.99
CA ARG A 85 6.69 -12.30 17.76
C ARG A 85 6.72 -11.46 16.48
N THR A 86 6.15 -10.25 16.52
CA THR A 86 5.86 -9.48 15.30
C THR A 86 6.92 -8.42 15.02
N ILE A 87 7.24 -7.58 16.01
CA ILE A 87 8.13 -6.42 15.84
C ILE A 87 9.53 -6.81 15.35
N PRO A 88 10.18 -7.87 15.88
CA PRO A 88 11.47 -8.32 15.35
C PRO A 88 11.45 -8.70 13.86
N ASN A 89 10.28 -9.08 13.35
CA ASN A 89 10.11 -9.51 11.97
C ASN A 89 9.70 -8.36 11.02
N VAL A 90 9.50 -7.15 11.54
CA VAL A 90 9.17 -5.97 10.74
C VAL A 90 10.44 -5.37 10.15
N ASN A 91 10.55 -5.43 8.82
CA ASN A 91 11.60 -4.72 8.07
C ASN A 91 11.05 -3.40 7.54
N LEU A 92 11.62 -2.27 7.99
CA LEU A 92 11.21 -0.92 7.59
C LEU A 92 11.39 -0.65 6.09
N PHE A 93 12.24 -1.40 5.38
CA PHE A 93 12.29 -1.36 3.91
C PHE A 93 10.95 -1.69 3.24
N TRP A 94 10.00 -2.27 3.97
CA TRP A 94 8.62 -2.43 3.52
C TRP A 94 7.96 -1.11 3.08
N PHE A 95 8.37 0.04 3.63
CA PHE A 95 7.89 1.36 3.20
C PHE A 95 8.18 1.69 1.72
N LEU A 96 9.11 0.99 1.05
CA LEU A 96 9.31 1.12 -0.40
C LEU A 96 8.10 0.66 -1.22
N ARG A 97 7.17 -0.09 -0.61
CA ARG A 97 5.99 -0.70 -1.23
C ARG A 97 4.69 0.02 -0.90
N THR A 98 4.74 1.28 -0.48
CA THR A 98 3.56 2.05 -0.04
C THR A 98 2.41 2.01 -1.05
N LEU A 99 1.20 1.87 -0.55
CA LEU A 99 -0.02 1.99 -1.35
C LEU A 99 -0.47 3.46 -1.44
N PRO A 100 -1.09 3.89 -2.55
CA PRO A 100 -1.45 3.14 -3.76
C PRO A 100 -0.33 3.06 -4.80
N ILE A 101 0.70 3.91 -4.71
CA ILE A 101 1.86 3.86 -5.61
C ILE A 101 3.13 3.62 -4.81
N GLY A 102 3.71 2.45 -5.03
CA GLY A 102 4.98 2.01 -4.49
C GLY A 102 5.61 1.02 -5.46
N ILE A 103 6.82 0.55 -5.16
CA ILE A 103 7.44 -0.49 -5.98
C ILE A 103 6.64 -1.78 -5.78
N SER A 104 6.00 -2.28 -6.85
CA SER A 104 5.30 -3.56 -6.80
C SER A 104 6.29 -4.67 -6.47
N SER A 105 5.86 -5.66 -5.70
CA SER A 105 6.70 -6.76 -5.22
C SER A 105 5.94 -8.08 -5.44
N LEU A 106 6.58 -9.04 -6.11
CA LEU A 106 5.95 -10.29 -6.56
C LEU A 106 5.76 -11.32 -5.43
N LEU A 107 6.57 -11.23 -4.37
CA LEU A 107 6.58 -12.17 -3.24
C LEU A 107 6.65 -11.33 -1.98
N LEU A 108 5.79 -11.62 -1.00
CA LEU A 108 6.11 -11.25 0.38
C LEU A 108 7.02 -12.35 0.90
N PRO A 109 8.33 -12.09 1.14
CA PRO A 109 9.04 -12.97 2.04
C PRO A 109 8.27 -12.90 3.35
N LYS A 110 7.60 -13.98 3.75
CA LYS A 110 7.31 -14.17 5.19
C LYS A 110 8.63 -13.89 5.88
N GLY A 111 8.63 -13.09 6.93
CA GLY A 111 9.84 -12.71 7.67
C GLY A 111 10.56 -13.96 8.17
N THR A 112 11.32 -14.61 7.30
CA THR A 112 12.25 -15.66 7.65
C THR A 112 13.39 -14.93 8.33
N LEU A 113 13.68 -15.35 9.56
CA LEU A 113 14.84 -14.88 10.29
C LEU A 113 16.11 -15.10 9.46
N ASP A 114 16.11 -16.18 8.67
CA ASP A 114 17.24 -16.58 7.85
C ASP A 114 17.08 -16.14 6.39
N THR A 115 18.22 -15.82 5.78
CA THR A 115 18.36 -15.73 4.32
C THR A 115 19.09 -16.97 3.80
N PRO A 116 18.99 -17.30 2.51
CA PRO A 116 19.80 -18.35 1.90
C PRO A 116 21.32 -18.15 2.05
N LEU A 117 21.75 -16.93 2.37
CA LEU A 117 23.15 -16.56 2.59
C LEU A 117 23.55 -16.59 4.08
N GLY A 118 22.64 -17.01 4.97
CA GLY A 118 22.82 -16.99 6.42
C GLY A 118 22.06 -15.83 7.10
N ASP A 119 22.59 -15.37 8.22
CA ASP A 119 21.98 -14.30 9.01
C ASP A 119 22.06 -12.95 8.29
N PRO A 120 20.93 -12.25 8.10
CA PRO A 120 20.96 -10.94 7.46
C PRO A 120 21.58 -9.89 8.39
N ALA A 121 22.27 -8.91 7.81
CA ALA A 121 22.74 -7.75 8.58
C ALA A 121 21.54 -6.95 9.12
N ILE A 122 21.52 -6.70 10.43
CA ILE A 122 20.44 -5.95 11.10
C ILE A 122 20.94 -4.53 11.40
N TRP A 123 20.18 -3.54 10.92
CA TRP A 123 20.39 -2.12 11.20
C TRP A 123 19.26 -1.62 12.11
N GLN A 124 19.63 -1.18 13.31
CA GLN A 124 18.67 -0.65 14.28
C GLN A 124 18.48 0.85 14.08
N VAL A 125 17.22 1.28 14.09
CA VAL A 125 16.83 2.67 13.96
C VAL A 125 16.50 3.25 15.32
N GLY A 126 17.17 4.35 15.68
CA GLY A 126 16.83 5.16 16.86
C GLY A 126 15.55 6.00 16.65
N ALA A 127 14.97 6.53 17.73
CA ALA A 127 13.73 7.31 17.70
C ALA A 127 13.76 8.50 16.70
N PRO A 128 14.79 9.37 16.69
CA PRO A 128 14.86 10.44 15.68
C PRO A 128 15.09 9.90 14.26
N GLY A 129 15.78 8.77 14.13
CA GLY A 129 16.04 8.12 12.85
C GLY A 129 14.78 7.51 12.24
N LEU A 130 13.79 7.10 13.04
CA LEU A 130 12.58 6.43 12.58
C LEU A 130 11.79 7.30 11.60
N PHE A 131 11.57 8.57 11.96
CA PHE A 131 10.86 9.50 11.09
C PHE A 131 11.64 9.79 9.81
N GLY A 132 12.96 9.97 9.91
CA GLY A 132 13.83 10.20 8.76
C GLY A 132 13.83 9.04 7.77
N TRP A 133 14.02 7.81 8.26
CA TRP A 133 13.97 6.60 7.45
C TRP A 133 12.59 6.36 6.86
N THR A 134 11.51 6.53 7.63
CA THR A 134 10.14 6.34 7.15
C THR A 134 9.83 7.31 6.02
N PHE A 135 10.16 8.59 6.19
CA PHE A 135 9.96 9.61 5.15
C PHE A 135 10.80 9.31 3.90
N LEU A 136 12.09 9.00 4.08
CA LEU A 136 13.01 8.70 2.98
C LEU A 136 12.56 7.47 2.18
N LEU A 137 12.25 6.36 2.86
CA LEU A 137 11.85 5.12 2.21
C LEU A 137 10.49 5.26 1.53
N THR A 138 9.54 5.98 2.13
CA THR A 138 8.24 6.26 1.51
C THR A 138 8.42 7.09 0.24
N PHE A 139 9.23 8.14 0.29
CA PHE A 139 9.53 8.98 -0.87
C PHE A 139 10.22 8.19 -1.99
N LEU A 140 11.23 7.38 -1.65
CA LEU A 140 11.88 6.46 -2.60
C LEU A 140 10.90 5.44 -3.18
N GLY A 141 9.98 4.93 -2.37
CA GLY A 141 8.90 4.05 -2.79
C GLY A 141 8.00 4.70 -3.84
N TRP A 142 7.62 5.96 -3.64
CA TRP A 142 6.82 6.72 -4.62
C TRP A 142 7.57 6.94 -5.93
N VAL A 143 8.85 7.32 -5.87
CA VAL A 143 9.67 7.51 -7.06
C VAL A 143 9.85 6.18 -7.82
N GLY A 144 10.20 5.10 -7.10
CA GLY A 144 10.34 3.77 -7.68
C GLY A 144 9.04 3.24 -8.27
N GLY A 145 7.92 3.46 -7.59
CA GLY A 145 6.58 3.16 -8.08
C GLY A 145 6.27 3.93 -9.37
N ALA A 146 6.55 5.23 -9.42
CA ALA A 146 6.36 6.02 -10.64
C ALA A 146 7.13 5.46 -11.85
N LEU A 147 8.40 5.07 -11.64
CA LEU A 147 9.22 4.45 -12.67
C LEU A 147 8.66 3.09 -13.10
N TYR A 148 8.19 2.29 -12.15
CA TYR A 148 7.54 1.01 -12.43
C TYR A 148 6.28 1.17 -13.26
N TYR A 149 5.29 1.94 -12.79
CA TYR A 149 4.02 2.15 -13.50
C TYR A 149 4.25 2.75 -14.89
N ARG A 150 5.22 3.65 -15.03
CA ARG A 150 5.60 4.19 -16.33
C ARG A 150 6.22 3.12 -17.24
N SER A 151 7.08 2.24 -16.72
CA SER A 151 7.67 1.14 -17.50
C SER A 151 6.60 0.16 -17.99
N VAL A 152 5.62 -0.17 -17.14
CA VAL A 152 4.48 -1.01 -17.50
C VAL A 152 3.63 -0.32 -18.56
N ALA A 153 3.31 0.97 -18.40
CA ALA A 153 2.56 1.72 -19.40
C ALA A 153 3.28 1.77 -20.76
N TRP A 154 4.61 1.88 -20.76
CA TRP A 154 5.40 1.83 -22.00
C TRP A 154 5.27 0.50 -22.73
N VAL A 155 5.22 -0.60 -21.99
CA VAL A 155 5.10 -1.95 -22.56
C VAL A 155 3.68 -2.23 -23.07
N VAL A 156 2.66 -1.71 -22.39
CA VAL A 156 1.25 -1.96 -22.71
C VAL A 156 0.74 -1.04 -23.83
N LEU A 157 1.19 0.21 -23.90
CA LEU A 157 0.69 1.19 -24.86
C LEU A 157 1.37 1.03 -26.23
N THR A 158 0.57 0.82 -27.28
CA THR A 158 1.04 0.77 -28.67
C THR A 158 1.65 2.10 -29.11
N ASP A 159 1.03 3.22 -28.70
CA ASP A 159 1.53 4.56 -28.98
C ASP A 159 2.37 5.09 -27.80
N LYS A 160 3.69 5.06 -27.98
CA LYS A 160 4.64 5.53 -26.97
C LYS A 160 4.53 7.03 -26.71
N ALA A 161 3.96 7.82 -27.63
CA ALA A 161 3.69 9.22 -27.40
C ALA A 161 2.65 9.41 -26.27
N GLN A 162 1.87 8.39 -25.92
CA GLN A 162 0.91 8.41 -24.81
C GLN A 162 1.54 8.10 -23.44
N VAL A 163 2.82 7.76 -23.37
CA VAL A 163 3.51 7.57 -22.08
C VAL A 163 3.85 8.93 -21.48
N ALA A 164 3.61 9.10 -20.17
CA ALA A 164 4.00 10.31 -19.46
C ALA A 164 5.54 10.47 -19.40
N GLY A 165 6.02 11.72 -19.45
CA GLY A 165 7.44 12.03 -19.21
C GLY A 165 7.86 11.59 -17.80
N VAL A 166 9.14 11.26 -17.61
CA VAL A 166 9.65 10.74 -16.32
C VAL A 166 9.38 11.71 -15.16
N PHE A 167 9.65 13.00 -15.35
CA PHE A 167 9.40 14.01 -14.32
C PHE A 167 7.91 14.14 -13.99
N SER A 168 7.03 14.17 -15.00
CA SER A 168 5.59 14.24 -14.80
C SER A 168 5.06 13.00 -14.07
N ALA A 169 5.52 11.82 -14.45
CA ALA A 169 5.19 10.55 -13.79
C ALA A 169 5.56 10.58 -12.29
N ILE A 170 6.76 11.04 -11.95
CA ILE A 170 7.21 11.16 -10.56
C ILE A 170 6.34 12.16 -9.80
N LEU A 171 6.12 13.36 -10.36
CA LEU A 171 5.33 14.40 -9.71
C LEU A 171 3.88 13.95 -9.48
N GLN A 172 3.25 13.36 -10.49
CA GLN A 172 1.89 12.85 -10.39
C GLN A 172 1.80 11.68 -9.40
N SER A 173 2.80 10.80 -9.35
CA SER A 173 2.86 9.73 -8.35
C SER A 173 2.94 10.27 -6.92
N ILE A 174 3.79 11.26 -6.68
CA ILE A 174 3.90 11.90 -5.36
C ILE A 174 2.57 12.55 -4.98
N LEU A 175 1.92 13.27 -5.91
CA LEU A 175 0.63 13.90 -5.67
C LEU A 175 -0.48 12.89 -5.36
N ILE A 176 -0.57 11.79 -6.13
CA ILE A 176 -1.53 10.72 -5.90
C ILE A 176 -1.30 10.10 -4.51
N SER A 177 -0.06 9.71 -4.21
CA SER A 177 0.27 9.07 -2.94
C SER A 177 0.03 10.00 -1.75
N PHE A 178 0.39 11.28 -1.87
CA PHE A 178 0.13 12.26 -0.82
C PHE A 178 -1.37 12.44 -0.60
N LEU A 179 -2.14 12.64 -1.66
CA LEU A 179 -3.58 12.88 -1.57
C LEU A 179 -4.34 11.63 -1.10
N SER A 180 -3.92 10.43 -1.51
CA SER A 180 -4.51 9.18 -1.01
C SER A 180 -4.20 8.95 0.46
N ASN A 181 -2.96 9.21 0.91
CA ASN A 181 -2.61 9.08 2.32
C ASN A 181 -3.35 10.10 3.18
N PHE A 182 -3.46 11.34 2.70
CA PHE A 182 -4.23 12.38 3.37
C PHE A 182 -5.71 12.01 3.47
N LEU A 183 -6.33 11.54 2.39
CA LEU A 183 -7.73 11.11 2.37
C LEU A 183 -7.97 9.91 3.30
N MET A 184 -7.09 8.91 3.27
CA MET A 184 -7.16 7.77 4.18
C MET A 184 -7.01 8.21 5.63
N MET A 185 -6.05 9.07 5.95
CA MET A 185 -5.88 9.59 7.31
C MET A 185 -7.12 10.38 7.78
N ALA A 186 -7.67 11.25 6.93
CA ALA A 186 -8.89 12.00 7.22
C ALA A 186 -10.11 11.11 7.45
N LEU A 187 -10.15 9.93 6.82
CA LEU A 187 -11.22 8.94 6.99
C LEU A 187 -10.98 8.00 8.19
N LEU A 188 -9.75 7.52 8.39
CA LEU A 188 -9.44 6.59 9.48
C LEU A 188 -9.60 7.25 10.84
N PHE A 189 -9.26 8.53 10.97
CA PHE A 189 -9.38 9.24 12.24
C PHE A 189 -10.81 9.21 12.84
N PRO A 190 -11.87 9.63 12.11
CA PRO A 190 -13.24 9.55 12.64
C PRO A 190 -13.70 8.10 12.81
N VAL A 191 -13.27 7.16 11.95
CA VAL A 191 -13.61 5.74 12.10
C VAL A 191 -13.03 5.17 13.41
N MET A 192 -11.78 5.49 13.73
CA MET A 192 -11.14 5.06 14.97
C MET A 192 -11.81 5.68 16.20
N PHE A 193 -12.22 6.94 16.12
CA PHE A 193 -12.98 7.59 17.18
C PHE A 193 -14.34 6.90 17.41
N LEU A 194 -15.07 6.57 16.34
CA LEU A 194 -16.34 5.83 16.43
C LEU A 194 -16.15 4.40 16.97
N LEU A 195 -15.07 3.70 16.57
CA LEU A 195 -14.71 2.40 17.12
C LEU A 195 -14.45 2.49 18.62
N PHE A 196 -13.67 3.47 19.04
CA PHE A 196 -13.41 3.71 20.46
C PHE A 196 -14.72 3.94 21.24
N LEU A 197 -15.63 4.78 20.71
CA LEU A 197 -16.92 5.03 21.36
C LEU A 197 -17.77 3.75 21.46
N THR A 198 -17.92 2.99 20.38
CA THR A 198 -18.71 1.75 20.36
C THR A 198 -18.16 0.69 21.30
N ALA A 199 -16.83 0.62 21.44
CA ALA A 199 -16.15 -0.27 22.39
C ALA A 199 -16.50 0.03 23.85
N GLN A 200 -16.78 1.28 24.20
CA GLN A 200 -17.21 1.65 25.57
C GLN A 200 -18.63 1.17 25.91
N PHE A 201 -19.49 0.95 24.91
CA PHE A 201 -20.87 0.53 25.15
C PHE A 201 -21.04 -0.99 25.12
N SER A 202 -20.50 -1.65 24.09
CA SER A 202 -20.64 -3.10 23.94
C SER A 202 -19.67 -3.66 22.91
N VAL A 203 -19.04 -4.79 23.25
CA VAL A 203 -18.22 -5.59 22.35
C VAL A 203 -19.03 -6.06 21.13
N PHE A 204 -20.31 -6.39 21.30
CA PHE A 204 -21.19 -6.82 20.21
C PHE A 204 -21.39 -5.71 19.16
N LEU A 205 -21.67 -4.47 19.61
CA LEU A 205 -21.82 -3.31 18.72
C LEU A 205 -20.52 -3.01 17.97
N THR A 206 -19.38 -3.13 18.64
CA THR A 206 -18.06 -2.93 18.04
C THR A 206 -17.82 -3.92 16.91
N ASN A 207 -18.06 -5.21 17.15
CA ASN A 207 -17.90 -6.25 16.13
C ASN A 207 -18.85 -6.05 14.94
N LEU A 208 -20.10 -5.66 15.22
CA LEU A 208 -21.08 -5.33 14.17
C LEU A 208 -20.60 -4.13 13.33
N PHE A 209 -20.09 -3.09 13.98
CA PHE A 209 -19.56 -1.91 13.30
C PHE A 209 -18.33 -2.24 12.45
N VAL A 210 -17.39 -3.05 12.97
CA VAL A 210 -16.24 -3.55 12.21
C VAL A 210 -16.68 -4.34 10.99
N LEU A 211 -17.70 -5.19 11.10
CA LEU A 211 -18.25 -5.94 9.96
C LEU A 211 -18.76 -4.99 8.86
N PHE A 212 -19.52 -3.95 9.22
CA PHE A 212 -19.98 -2.95 8.25
C PHE A 212 -18.84 -2.14 7.65
N LEU A 213 -17.81 -1.78 8.43
CA LEU A 213 -16.61 -1.13 7.94
C LEU A 213 -15.87 -1.98 6.91
N CYS A 214 -15.72 -3.29 7.16
CA CYS A 214 -15.09 -4.21 6.21
C CYS A 214 -15.86 -4.26 4.88
N LEU A 215 -17.20 -4.28 4.92
CA LEU A 215 -18.04 -4.25 3.72
C LEU A 215 -17.93 -2.90 2.98
N ALA A 216 -17.91 -1.78 3.71
CA ALA A 216 -17.77 -0.44 3.15
C ALA A 216 -16.36 -0.17 2.60
N ALA A 217 -15.32 -0.82 3.13
CA ALA A 217 -13.94 -0.60 2.72
C ALA A 217 -13.70 -0.87 1.23
N MET A 218 -14.39 -1.85 0.64
CA MET A 218 -14.28 -2.15 -0.79
C MET A 218 -14.63 -0.94 -1.66
N TRP A 219 -15.65 -0.17 -1.28
CA TRP A 219 -16.11 1.01 -2.01
C TRP A 219 -15.10 2.16 -2.00
N ILE A 220 -14.14 2.15 -1.07
CA ILE A 220 -13.13 3.19 -0.91
C ILE A 220 -11.80 2.73 -1.50
N ILE A 221 -11.41 1.49 -1.22
CA ILE A 221 -10.14 0.91 -1.67
C ILE A 221 -10.12 0.75 -3.19
N VAL A 222 -11.20 0.23 -3.78
CA VAL A 222 -11.25 -0.09 -5.22
C VAL A 222 -11.06 1.18 -6.08
N PRO A 223 -11.80 2.29 -5.88
CA PRO A 223 -11.59 3.50 -6.68
C PRO A 223 -10.19 4.08 -6.56
N ILE A 224 -9.58 4.01 -5.36
CA ILE A 224 -8.23 4.53 -5.10
C ILE A 224 -7.18 3.70 -5.84
N PHE A 225 -7.37 2.39 -5.94
CA PHE A 225 -6.50 1.51 -6.71
C PHE A 225 -6.44 1.87 -8.20
N PHE A 226 -7.51 2.44 -8.75
CA PHE A 226 -7.57 2.86 -10.16
C PHE A 226 -7.01 4.27 -10.41
N TRP A 227 -6.64 5.04 -9.38
CA TRP A 227 -6.06 6.39 -9.55
C TRP A 227 -4.75 6.41 -10.35
N PRO A 228 -3.79 5.50 -10.11
CA PRO A 228 -2.56 5.47 -10.91
C PRO A 228 -2.86 5.15 -12.37
N LEU A 229 -3.84 4.28 -12.64
CA LEU A 229 -4.14 3.83 -14.00
C LEU A 229 -4.59 4.98 -14.91
N GLY A 230 -5.45 5.90 -14.47
CA GLY A 230 -5.85 7.06 -15.29
C GLY A 230 -4.67 8.00 -15.60
N VAL A 231 -3.74 8.14 -14.67
CA VAL A 231 -2.57 8.98 -14.84
C VAL A 231 -1.55 8.35 -15.81
N PHE A 232 -1.19 7.09 -15.60
CA PHE A 232 -0.15 6.42 -16.38
C PHE A 232 -0.64 5.91 -17.74
N MET A 233 -1.90 5.49 -17.86
CA MET A 233 -2.46 4.95 -19.11
C MET A 233 -3.16 5.99 -19.97
N LYS A 234 -3.73 7.05 -19.38
CA LYS A 234 -4.52 8.06 -20.10
C LYS A 234 -3.95 9.48 -20.04
N LYS A 235 -2.74 9.66 -19.46
CA LYS A 235 -2.13 10.99 -19.21
C LYS A 235 -3.03 11.97 -18.48
N GLN A 236 -3.95 11.49 -17.66
CA GLN A 236 -4.86 12.37 -16.92
C GLN A 236 -4.11 13.07 -15.78
N ASN A 237 -4.58 14.26 -15.43
CA ASN A 237 -4.18 14.89 -14.17
C ASN A 237 -4.79 14.12 -12.99
N VAL A 238 -4.19 14.26 -11.81
CA VAL A 238 -4.57 13.53 -10.60
C VAL A 238 -6.07 13.66 -10.29
N PHE A 239 -6.61 14.88 -10.29
CA PHE A 239 -8.04 15.12 -10.03
C PHE A 239 -8.96 14.49 -11.08
N THR A 240 -8.59 14.57 -12.35
CA THR A 240 -9.36 13.93 -13.44
C THR A 240 -9.32 12.41 -13.32
N SER A 241 -8.17 11.85 -12.92
CA SER A 241 -8.01 10.41 -12.68
C SER A 241 -8.87 9.94 -11.51
N MET A 242 -8.97 10.74 -10.43
CA MET A 242 -9.83 10.44 -9.28
C MET A 242 -11.31 10.38 -9.67
N LEU A 243 -11.79 11.36 -10.43
CA LEU A 243 -13.18 11.36 -10.87
C LEU A 243 -13.46 10.22 -11.86
N SER A 244 -12.52 9.98 -12.78
CA SER A 244 -12.62 8.88 -13.75
C SER A 244 -12.63 7.51 -13.05
N SER A 245 -11.88 7.35 -11.97
CA SER A 245 -11.85 6.09 -11.23
C SER A 245 -13.17 5.78 -10.56
N ILE A 246 -13.81 6.77 -9.95
CA ILE A 246 -15.14 6.64 -9.34
C ILE A 246 -16.17 6.24 -10.41
N GLN A 247 -16.11 6.87 -11.59
CA GLN A 247 -16.98 6.50 -12.70
C GLN A 247 -16.75 5.05 -13.14
N LEU A 248 -15.48 4.63 -13.29
CA LEU A 248 -15.13 3.27 -13.70
C LEU A 248 -15.63 2.22 -12.70
N THR A 249 -15.52 2.49 -11.40
CA THR A 249 -16.01 1.58 -10.36
C THR A 249 -17.53 1.51 -10.24
N ARG A 250 -18.28 2.45 -10.82
CA ARG A 250 -19.75 2.36 -10.86
C ARG A 250 -20.25 1.38 -11.93
N PHE A 251 -19.41 1.06 -12.91
CA PHE A 251 -19.74 0.18 -14.04
C PHE A 251 -19.07 -1.20 -13.93
N THR A 252 -18.34 -1.46 -12.83
CA THR A 252 -17.69 -2.74 -12.52
C THR A 252 -18.37 -3.34 -11.30
#